data_AF-A0A1R4EF24-F1
#
_entry.id   AF-A0A1R4EF24-F1
#
_cell.length_a   1.000
_cell.length_b   1.000
_cell.length_c   1.000
_cell.angle_alpha   90.00
_cell.angle_beta   90.00
_cell.angle_gamma   90.00
#
_symmetry.space_group_name_H-M   'P 1'
#
loop_
_entity.id
_entity.type
_entity.pdbx_description
1 polymer ?
#
loop_
_entity_poly.entity_id
_entity_poly.type
_entity_poly.pdbx_seq_one_letter_code
_entity_poly.pdbx_strand_id
1 'polypeptide(L)'
;MQTQKTFNQWPLKKLLPALTLPMALTSMLLLSGCNEQAAINTEAQPEVPQTSEATAASEVEPDSSADTNELDTGEQVSTRNQPLSIDWSRIDSGQKPVATEDFTYPFELEGDSVKSQAKFSDISPKQAQHSLTVGMASNEPLEKLLDQLGDSYLSHKFSESEAKLIVYTTPNVKPSQHDYVIAHEFAQGLTLPIEIIPQPKTEDLESTQPDDQ
;
A
#
# COMPACT_ATOMS: atom_id res chain seq x y z
N MET A 1 -30.18 -37.29 -49.37
CA MET A 1 -28.74 -37.47 -49.60
C MET A 1 -28.02 -37.16 -48.29
N GLN A 2 -27.55 -38.20 -47.61
CA GLN A 2 -26.72 -38.11 -46.41
C GLN A 2 -25.26 -38.07 -46.86
N THR A 3 -24.48 -37.12 -46.36
CA THR A 3 -23.02 -37.10 -46.53
C THR A 3 -22.37 -37.28 -45.16
N GLN A 4 -21.58 -38.35 -45.07
CA GLN A 4 -20.89 -38.81 -43.88
C GLN A 4 -19.59 -38.04 -43.62
N LYS A 5 -19.26 -37.91 -42.33
CA LYS A 5 -17.96 -38.08 -41.65
C LYS A 5 -16.67 -37.64 -42.37
N THR A 6 -15.86 -36.84 -41.67
CA THR A 6 -14.57 -37.33 -41.13
C THR A 6 -14.13 -36.53 -39.90
N PHE A 7 -13.81 -37.28 -38.87
CA PHE A 7 -13.32 -36.88 -37.55
C PHE A 7 -11.79 -37.01 -37.58
N ASN A 8 -11.06 -35.93 -37.40
CA ASN A 8 -9.59 -35.98 -37.39
C ASN A 8 -9.09 -36.19 -35.95
N GLN A 9 -8.57 -37.40 -35.70
CA GLN A 9 -7.87 -37.76 -34.47
C GLN A 9 -6.40 -37.33 -34.58
N TRP A 10 -5.89 -36.62 -33.57
CA TRP A 10 -4.48 -36.35 -33.38
C TRP A 10 -3.87 -37.41 -32.45
N PRO A 11 -2.72 -38.02 -32.77
CA PRO A 11 -2.21 -39.15 -32.02
C PRO A 11 -1.49 -38.73 -30.73
N LEU A 12 -1.78 -39.45 -29.66
CA LEU A 12 -0.96 -39.56 -28.46
C LEU A 12 0.45 -40.03 -28.83
N LYS A 13 1.47 -39.37 -28.26
CA LYS A 13 2.78 -39.98 -28.02
C LYS A 13 3.05 -39.96 -26.52
N LYS A 14 2.92 -41.13 -25.91
CA LYS A 14 3.50 -41.47 -24.60
C LYS A 14 4.96 -41.87 -24.83
N LEU A 15 5.87 -41.37 -24.01
CA LEU A 15 7.11 -42.06 -23.63
C LEU A 15 7.71 -41.40 -22.38
N LEU A 16 7.54 -42.08 -21.24
CA LEU A 16 8.39 -42.02 -20.04
C LEU A 16 9.40 -43.19 -20.16
N PRO A 17 10.61 -43.11 -19.57
CA PRO A 17 10.75 -43.52 -18.17
C PRO A 17 11.75 -42.70 -17.33
N ALA A 18 11.65 -42.92 -16.02
CA ALA A 18 12.38 -42.32 -14.91
C ALA A 18 13.88 -42.62 -14.87
N LEU A 19 14.66 -41.69 -14.30
CA LEU A 19 15.90 -42.01 -13.60
C LEU A 19 16.04 -41.14 -12.35
N THR A 20 16.18 -41.83 -11.21
CA THR A 20 16.45 -41.36 -9.87
C THR A 20 17.93 -41.00 -9.67
N LEU A 21 18.26 -39.94 -8.91
CA LEU A 21 19.13 -40.02 -7.72
C LEU A 21 19.19 -38.66 -6.98
N PRO A 22 19.32 -38.63 -5.64
CA PRO A 22 19.42 -37.43 -4.83
C PRO A 22 20.88 -37.04 -4.54
N MET A 23 21.15 -35.76 -4.35
CA MET A 23 22.34 -35.32 -3.62
C MET A 23 21.96 -34.20 -2.67
N ALA A 24 21.99 -34.54 -1.39
CA ALA A 24 22.02 -33.60 -0.29
C ALA A 24 23.35 -32.82 -0.32
N LEU A 25 23.28 -31.51 -0.14
CA LEU A 25 24.39 -30.74 0.42
C LEU A 25 23.80 -29.78 1.45
N THR A 26 23.81 -30.28 2.68
CA THR A 26 23.75 -29.49 3.90
C THR A 26 24.99 -28.60 3.96
N SER A 27 24.82 -27.29 4.13
CA SER A 27 25.84 -26.41 4.68
C SER A 27 25.18 -25.50 5.69
N MET A 28 25.19 -25.97 6.94
CA MET A 28 25.05 -25.12 8.12
C MET A 28 26.32 -24.28 8.23
N LEU A 29 26.19 -22.96 8.18
CA LEU A 29 27.23 -22.07 8.70
C LEU A 29 26.85 -21.71 10.14
N LEU A 30 27.81 -22.01 11.01
CA LEU A 30 27.75 -21.91 12.46
C LEU A 30 27.71 -20.44 12.91
N LEU A 31 26.86 -20.16 13.91
CA LEU A 31 26.99 -19.02 14.80
C LEU A 31 28.40 -19.01 15.42
N SER A 32 29.10 -17.88 15.31
CA SER A 32 30.18 -17.51 16.22
C SER A 32 29.78 -16.21 16.91
N GLY A 33 29.18 -16.36 18.09
CA GLY A 33 29.13 -15.29 19.08
C GLY A 33 30.46 -15.27 19.82
N CYS A 34 31.10 -14.10 19.88
CA CYS A 34 32.18 -13.84 20.83
C CYS A 34 31.58 -13.22 22.08
N ASN A 35 31.62 -14.03 23.14
CA ASN A 35 31.40 -13.71 24.54
C ASN A 35 32.56 -12.83 25.03
N GLU A 36 32.27 -11.74 25.74
CA GLU A 36 33.21 -11.18 26.71
C GLU A 36 32.48 -11.15 28.05
N GLN A 37 32.82 -12.13 28.89
CA GLN A 37 32.26 -12.36 30.21
C GLN A 37 33.38 -12.06 31.20
N ALA A 38 33.29 -10.92 31.88
CA ALA A 38 34.01 -10.71 33.13
C ALA A 38 33.16 -11.33 34.25
N ALA A 39 33.64 -12.42 34.80
CA ALA A 39 33.10 -13.08 35.98
C ALA A 39 33.34 -12.23 37.26
N ILE A 40 32.41 -12.25 38.21
CA ILE A 40 32.54 -13.01 39.48
C ILE A 40 31.22 -12.95 40.28
N ASN A 41 30.73 -14.12 40.71
CA ASN A 41 29.75 -14.30 41.79
C ASN A 41 30.49 -14.27 43.14
N THR A 42 29.90 -13.73 44.20
CA THR A 42 29.96 -14.30 45.57
C THR A 42 28.86 -13.71 46.46
N GLU A 43 28.12 -14.63 47.05
CA GLU A 43 27.04 -14.54 48.03
C GLU A 43 27.58 -14.12 49.42
N ALA A 44 26.88 -13.22 50.14
CA ALA A 44 26.64 -13.26 51.60
C ALA A 44 26.10 -11.91 52.14
N GLN A 45 24.88 -11.94 52.69
CA GLN A 45 24.34 -11.04 53.73
C GLN A 45 25.15 -11.23 55.05
N PRO A 46 24.97 -10.46 56.17
CA PRO A 46 24.02 -9.36 56.43
C PRO A 46 24.58 -8.14 57.19
N GLU A 47 23.80 -7.04 57.27
CA GLU A 47 23.49 -6.26 58.50
C GLU A 47 22.74 -4.95 58.14
N VAL A 48 21.60 -4.74 58.80
CA VAL A 48 20.83 -3.48 58.90
C VAL A 48 21.02 -2.98 60.34
N PRO A 49 20.86 -1.67 60.72
CA PRO A 49 19.60 -0.95 60.46
C PRO A 49 19.60 0.63 60.48
N GLN A 50 18.42 1.18 60.12
CA GLN A 50 17.83 2.52 60.39
C GLN A 50 18.42 3.71 59.60
N THR A 51 17.63 4.61 58.96
CA THR A 51 16.59 5.46 59.58
C THR A 51 15.68 6.10 58.51
N SER A 52 14.46 6.43 58.93
CA SER A 52 13.28 7.08 58.31
C SER A 52 13.47 8.15 57.22
N GLU A 53 12.57 8.20 56.23
CA GLU A 53 11.43 9.14 56.15
C GLU A 53 10.57 8.93 54.89
N ALA A 54 9.32 9.38 54.97
CA ALA A 54 8.20 9.08 54.06
C ALA A 54 8.12 10.02 52.84
N THR A 55 7.56 9.53 51.71
CA THR A 55 6.92 10.35 50.66
C THR A 55 6.00 9.42 49.86
N ALA A 56 4.70 9.41 50.15
CA ALA A 56 3.62 10.16 49.47
C ALA A 56 3.40 9.72 48.01
N ALA A 57 2.22 9.14 47.79
CA ALA A 57 1.67 8.80 46.48
C ALA A 57 1.38 10.07 45.67
N SER A 58 1.66 10.02 44.37
CA SER A 58 1.07 10.94 43.39
C SER A 58 0.50 10.13 42.23
N GLU A 59 -0.83 10.18 42.17
CA GLU A 59 -1.62 10.00 40.95
C GLU A 59 -1.07 10.89 39.83
N VAL A 60 -0.96 10.33 38.63
CA VAL A 60 -0.72 11.09 37.40
C VAL A 60 -1.97 10.95 36.55
N GLU A 61 -2.65 12.08 36.36
CA GLU A 61 -3.79 12.22 35.46
C GLU A 61 -3.36 12.08 33.99
N PRO A 62 -4.24 11.60 33.09
CA PRO A 62 -3.97 11.58 31.67
C PRO A 62 -4.25 12.95 31.05
N ASP A 63 -3.19 13.67 30.69
CA ASP A 63 -3.27 14.87 29.85
C ASP A 63 -3.70 14.47 28.43
N SER A 64 -4.96 14.77 28.10
CA SER A 64 -5.50 14.68 26.74
C SER A 64 -5.00 15.87 25.94
N SER A 65 -3.84 15.70 25.30
CA SER A 65 -3.46 16.55 24.18
C SER A 65 -4.18 16.02 22.92
N ALA A 66 -5.32 16.63 22.62
CA ALA A 66 -5.92 16.57 21.30
C ALA A 66 -4.99 17.28 20.32
N ASP A 67 -4.16 16.51 19.61
CA ASP A 67 -3.42 16.96 18.43
C ASP A 67 -4.45 17.33 17.36
N THR A 68 -4.84 18.60 17.40
CA THR A 68 -5.57 19.24 16.33
C THR A 68 -4.51 19.57 15.29
N ASN A 69 -4.36 18.69 14.29
CA ASN A 69 -3.63 19.01 13.07
C ASN A 69 -4.36 20.20 12.40
N GLU A 70 -4.02 21.42 12.79
CA GLU A 70 -4.25 22.60 11.97
C GLU A 70 -3.48 22.38 10.67
N LEU A 71 -4.24 22.07 9.63
CA LEU A 71 -3.75 21.99 8.27
C LEU A 71 -3.43 23.42 7.86
N ASP A 72 -2.14 23.78 7.99
CA ASP A 72 -1.58 25.01 7.43
C ASP A 72 -1.95 25.03 5.95
N THR A 73 -2.99 25.81 5.66
CA THR A 73 -3.55 26.01 4.31
C THR A 73 -2.84 27.17 3.63
N GLY A 74 -1.57 27.39 3.97
CA GLY A 74 -0.66 28.15 3.12
C GLY A 74 -0.77 27.63 1.69
N GLU A 75 -1.03 28.54 0.75
CA GLU A 75 -1.19 28.21 -0.66
C GLU A 75 0.11 27.56 -1.17
N GLN A 76 0.11 26.23 -1.25
CA GLN A 76 1.26 25.49 -1.72
C GLN A 76 1.32 25.65 -3.25
N VAL A 77 2.10 26.63 -3.70
CA VAL A 77 2.36 26.87 -5.12
C VAL A 77 3.66 26.16 -5.50
N SER A 78 3.64 25.35 -6.57
CA SER A 78 4.87 24.74 -7.08
C SER A 78 5.88 25.81 -7.50
N THR A 79 7.14 25.59 -7.18
CA THR A 79 8.25 26.44 -7.61
C THR A 79 8.59 26.28 -9.11
N ARG A 80 7.95 25.32 -9.80
CA ARG A 80 8.16 25.09 -11.23
C ARG A 80 7.33 26.06 -12.08
N ASN A 81 8.03 26.78 -12.95
CA ASN A 81 7.42 27.75 -13.88
C ASN A 81 6.83 27.12 -15.16
N GLN A 82 7.01 25.82 -15.38
CA GLN A 82 6.51 25.11 -16.57
C GLN A 82 5.41 24.10 -16.20
N PRO A 83 4.42 23.89 -17.09
CA PRO A 83 3.45 22.82 -16.91
C PRO A 83 4.14 21.46 -16.76
N LEU A 84 3.76 20.69 -15.73
CA LEU A 84 4.23 19.33 -15.51
C LEU A 84 3.22 18.34 -16.09
N SER A 85 3.69 17.38 -16.88
CA SER A 85 2.92 16.19 -17.27
C SER A 85 3.61 14.96 -16.71
N ILE A 86 2.82 14.02 -16.18
CA ILE A 86 3.34 12.75 -15.68
C ILE A 86 3.87 11.92 -16.84
N ASP A 87 5.10 11.42 -16.72
CA ASP A 87 5.66 10.42 -17.61
C ASP A 87 5.34 9.03 -17.07
N TRP A 88 4.20 8.49 -17.48
CA TRP A 88 3.70 7.18 -17.05
C TRP A 88 4.65 6.03 -17.41
N SER A 89 5.42 6.16 -18.50
CA SER A 89 6.36 5.13 -18.93
C SER A 89 7.50 4.89 -17.94
N ARG A 90 7.79 5.89 -17.08
CA ARG A 90 8.78 5.81 -16.00
C ARG A 90 8.19 5.28 -14.68
N ILE A 91 6.87 5.20 -14.59
CA ILE A 91 6.14 4.71 -13.42
C ILE A 91 5.81 3.24 -13.61
N ASP A 92 5.38 2.87 -14.82
CA ASP A 92 4.94 1.52 -15.20
C ASP A 92 5.87 0.43 -14.68
N SER A 93 5.25 -0.60 -14.11
CA SER A 93 5.95 -1.73 -13.51
C SER A 93 6.47 -2.75 -14.54
N GLY A 94 5.94 -2.71 -15.76
CA GLY A 94 6.18 -3.73 -16.80
C GLY A 94 5.45 -5.06 -16.58
N GLN A 95 4.59 -5.17 -15.55
CA GLN A 95 3.80 -6.36 -15.29
C GLN A 95 2.69 -6.55 -16.33
N LYS A 96 2.27 -7.80 -16.53
CA LYS A 96 1.11 -8.13 -17.36
C LYS A 96 -0.16 -8.05 -16.52
N PRO A 97 -1.24 -7.45 -17.05
CA PRO A 97 -2.50 -7.39 -16.32
C PRO A 97 -3.11 -8.78 -16.18
N VAL A 98 -3.74 -9.01 -15.04
CA VAL A 98 -4.52 -10.20 -14.69
C VAL A 98 -5.98 -9.75 -14.52
N ALA A 99 -6.91 -10.52 -15.06
CA ALA A 99 -8.33 -10.23 -14.89
C ALA A 99 -8.72 -10.39 -13.42
N THR A 100 -9.55 -9.47 -12.92
CA THR A 100 -10.00 -9.40 -11.52
C THR A 100 -10.61 -10.73 -11.04
N GLU A 101 -11.31 -11.44 -11.93
CA GLU A 101 -11.94 -12.74 -11.71
C GLU A 101 -10.98 -13.93 -11.65
N ASP A 102 -9.81 -13.81 -12.30
CA ASP A 102 -8.79 -14.85 -12.35
C ASP A 102 -7.73 -14.69 -11.23
N PHE A 103 -7.76 -13.54 -10.53
CA PHE A 103 -6.82 -13.23 -9.47
C PHE A 103 -7.09 -14.04 -8.19
N THR A 104 -6.03 -14.55 -7.57
CA THR A 104 -6.12 -15.26 -6.28
C THR A 104 -5.97 -14.26 -5.14
N TYR A 105 -7.11 -13.83 -4.58
CA TYR A 105 -7.12 -12.84 -3.50
C TYR A 105 -6.55 -13.38 -2.18
N PRO A 106 -5.71 -12.58 -1.50
CA PRO A 106 -5.16 -12.93 -0.18
C PRO A 106 -6.20 -12.82 0.94
N PHE A 107 -7.26 -12.02 0.75
CA PHE A 107 -8.37 -11.92 1.68
C PHE A 107 -9.46 -12.93 1.34
N GLU A 108 -9.97 -13.63 2.34
CA GLU A 108 -11.12 -14.50 2.18
C GLU A 108 -12.39 -13.68 1.94
N LEU A 109 -13.18 -14.04 0.92
CA LEU A 109 -14.39 -13.31 0.52
C LEU A 109 -15.41 -13.18 1.68
N GLU A 110 -15.52 -14.21 2.51
CA GLU A 110 -16.41 -14.26 3.66
C GLU A 110 -15.70 -13.89 4.99
N GLY A 111 -14.46 -13.39 4.92
CA GLY A 111 -13.67 -12.98 6.07
C GLY A 111 -14.17 -11.68 6.70
N ASP A 112 -13.85 -11.48 7.98
CA ASP A 112 -14.31 -10.33 8.76
C ASP A 112 -13.81 -8.99 8.20
N SER A 113 -12.59 -8.95 7.64
CA SER A 113 -12.03 -7.76 7.00
C SER A 113 -12.85 -7.34 5.78
N VAL A 114 -13.19 -8.30 4.90
CA VAL A 114 -13.99 -8.04 3.69
C VAL A 114 -15.40 -7.60 4.07
N LYS A 115 -16.04 -8.26 5.03
CA LYS A 115 -17.37 -7.89 5.53
C LYS A 115 -17.40 -6.50 6.14
N SER A 116 -16.39 -6.16 6.95
CA SER A 116 -16.28 -4.85 7.58
C SER A 116 -16.08 -3.76 6.55
N GLN A 117 -15.19 -3.97 5.58
CA GLN A 117 -14.95 -3.03 4.49
C GLN A 117 -16.19 -2.85 3.61
N ALA A 118 -16.84 -3.94 3.22
CA ALA A 118 -18.08 -3.92 2.43
C ALA A 118 -19.16 -3.08 3.12
N LYS A 119 -19.32 -3.26 4.43
CA LYS A 119 -20.28 -2.47 5.23
C LYS A 119 -19.86 -1.00 5.36
N PHE A 120 -18.58 -0.74 5.61
CA PHE A 120 -18.08 0.62 5.82
C PHE A 120 -18.21 1.48 4.56
N SER A 121 -17.84 0.92 3.41
CA SER A 121 -17.85 1.62 2.13
C SER A 121 -19.14 1.46 1.33
N ASP A 122 -20.13 0.74 1.87
CA ASP A 122 -21.39 0.39 1.19
C ASP A 122 -21.17 -0.24 -0.20
N ILE A 123 -20.31 -1.26 -0.26
CA ILE A 123 -19.96 -1.99 -1.49
C ILE A 123 -20.16 -3.49 -1.33
N SER A 124 -20.17 -4.23 -2.44
CA SER A 124 -20.28 -5.69 -2.38
C SER A 124 -19.03 -6.34 -1.73
N PRO A 125 -19.14 -7.53 -1.13
CA PRO A 125 -18.00 -8.27 -0.61
C PRO A 125 -16.89 -8.50 -1.66
N LYS A 126 -17.24 -8.75 -2.93
CA LYS A 126 -16.25 -8.89 -4.00
C LYS A 126 -15.50 -7.60 -4.28
N GLN A 127 -16.21 -6.47 -4.32
CA GLN A 127 -15.57 -5.16 -4.47
C GLN A 127 -14.68 -4.83 -3.28
N ALA A 128 -15.13 -5.12 -2.05
CA ALA A 128 -14.34 -4.92 -0.84
C ALA A 128 -13.07 -5.78 -0.82
N GLN A 129 -13.16 -7.05 -1.20
CA GLN A 129 -12.02 -7.96 -1.32
C GLN A 129 -10.98 -7.40 -2.32
N HIS A 130 -11.45 -6.94 -3.48
CA HIS A 130 -10.59 -6.32 -4.48
C HIS A 130 -9.96 -5.01 -3.98
N SER A 131 -10.78 -4.11 -3.45
CA SER A 131 -10.36 -2.81 -2.92
C SER A 131 -9.31 -2.93 -1.81
N LEU A 132 -9.50 -3.85 -0.85
CA LEU A 132 -8.50 -4.11 0.19
C LEU A 132 -7.17 -4.56 -0.42
N THR A 133 -7.24 -5.41 -1.45
CA THR A 133 -6.07 -5.99 -2.11
C THR A 133 -5.26 -4.95 -2.85
N VAL A 134 -5.90 -4.17 -3.73
CA VAL A 134 -5.20 -3.12 -4.47
C VAL A 134 -4.86 -1.92 -3.58
N GLY A 135 -5.68 -1.61 -2.57
CA GLY A 135 -5.43 -0.54 -1.61
C GLY A 135 -4.14 -0.74 -0.81
N MET A 136 -3.86 -1.98 -0.38
CA MET A 136 -2.58 -2.32 0.28
C MET A 136 -1.35 -2.10 -0.62
N ALA A 137 -1.51 -2.23 -1.93
CA ALA A 137 -0.43 -2.03 -2.90
C ALA A 137 -0.40 -0.60 -3.48
N SER A 138 -1.32 0.28 -3.09
CA SER A 138 -1.47 1.62 -3.69
C SER A 138 -0.27 2.55 -3.44
N ASN A 139 0.52 2.27 -2.41
CA ASN A 139 1.75 3.01 -2.11
C ASN A 139 2.82 2.81 -3.21
N GLU A 140 2.85 1.67 -3.90
CA GLU A 140 3.87 1.38 -4.91
C GLU A 140 3.90 2.42 -6.05
N PRO A 141 2.80 2.69 -6.77
CA PRO A 141 2.81 3.75 -7.77
C PRO A 141 2.83 5.16 -7.16
N LEU A 142 2.31 5.34 -5.95
CA LEU A 142 2.34 6.64 -5.27
C LEU A 142 3.79 7.11 -5.03
N GLU A 143 4.66 6.25 -4.50
CA GLU A 143 6.07 6.57 -4.27
C GLU A 143 6.77 7.05 -5.55
N LYS A 144 6.52 6.36 -6.68
CA LYS A 144 7.07 6.74 -8.00
C LYS A 144 6.48 8.06 -8.54
N LEU A 145 5.20 8.34 -8.24
CA LEU A 145 4.56 9.60 -8.59
C LEU A 145 5.18 10.76 -7.80
N LEU A 146 5.45 10.56 -6.51
CA LEU A 146 6.08 11.58 -5.66
C LEU A 146 7.44 12.03 -6.20
N ASP A 147 8.23 11.12 -6.77
CA ASP A 147 9.51 11.45 -7.40
C ASP A 147 9.38 12.42 -8.58
N GLN A 148 8.32 12.28 -9.38
CA GLN A 148 8.05 13.20 -10.50
C GLN A 148 7.39 14.50 -10.02
N LEU A 149 6.43 14.38 -9.10
CA LEU A 149 5.62 15.49 -8.61
C LEU A 149 6.43 16.46 -7.76
N GLY A 150 7.33 15.99 -6.89
CA GLY A 150 8.10 16.85 -5.98
C GLY A 150 7.18 17.83 -5.22
N ASP A 151 7.48 19.12 -5.29
CA ASP A 151 6.71 20.20 -4.63
C ASP A 151 5.29 20.42 -5.20
N SER A 152 4.96 19.77 -6.31
CA SER A 152 3.65 19.85 -6.96
C SER A 152 2.63 18.86 -6.38
N TYR A 153 3.07 17.96 -5.49
CA TYR A 153 2.18 17.06 -4.75
C TYR A 153 1.56 17.80 -3.55
N LEU A 154 0.24 17.66 -3.37
CA LEU A 154 -0.50 18.22 -2.24
C LEU A 154 -0.94 17.12 -1.27
N SER A 155 -1.67 16.14 -1.80
CA SER A 155 -2.22 15.04 -1.02
C SER A 155 -2.66 13.89 -1.93
N HIS A 156 -3.05 12.77 -1.33
CA HIS A 156 -3.69 11.67 -2.05
C HIS A 156 -4.83 11.08 -1.22
N LYS A 157 -5.68 10.31 -1.89
CA LYS A 157 -6.76 9.53 -1.31
C LYS A 157 -6.90 8.24 -2.09
N PHE A 158 -7.13 7.14 -1.39
CA PHE A 158 -7.61 5.91 -2.00
C PHE A 158 -9.14 5.86 -1.88
N SER A 159 -9.84 5.67 -3.01
CA SER A 159 -11.29 5.45 -3.02
C SER A 159 -11.57 3.96 -2.97
N GLU A 160 -12.22 3.50 -1.91
CA GLU A 160 -12.51 2.07 -1.72
C GLU A 160 -13.64 1.59 -2.63
N SER A 161 -14.60 2.47 -2.93
CA SER A 161 -15.72 2.16 -3.83
C SER A 161 -15.28 2.00 -5.29
N GLU A 162 -14.31 2.80 -5.72
CA GLU A 162 -13.76 2.76 -7.08
C GLU A 162 -12.46 1.96 -7.17
N ALA A 163 -11.91 1.53 -6.03
CA ALA A 163 -10.59 0.91 -5.92
C ALA A 163 -9.51 1.73 -6.66
N LYS A 164 -9.52 3.05 -6.47
CA LYS A 164 -8.75 4.04 -7.26
C LYS A 164 -7.85 4.90 -6.38
N LEU A 165 -6.63 5.18 -6.84
CA LEU A 165 -5.74 6.17 -6.25
C LEU A 165 -5.99 7.55 -6.87
N ILE A 166 -6.37 8.53 -6.06
CA ILE A 166 -6.56 9.92 -6.48
C ILE A 166 -5.42 10.74 -5.88
N VAL A 167 -4.69 11.48 -6.72
CA VAL A 167 -3.59 12.35 -6.30
C VAL A 167 -3.95 13.79 -6.61
N TYR A 168 -3.95 14.62 -5.57
CA TYR A 168 -4.20 16.04 -5.65
C TYR A 168 -2.88 16.79 -5.81
N THR A 169 -2.85 17.70 -6.78
CA THR A 169 -1.63 18.41 -7.16
C THR A 169 -1.86 19.90 -7.28
N THR A 170 -0.77 20.65 -7.35
CA THR A 170 -0.81 22.07 -7.71
C THR A 170 -1.34 22.28 -9.14
N PRO A 171 -1.90 23.46 -9.47
CA PRO A 171 -2.54 23.71 -10.76
C PRO A 171 -1.62 23.69 -11.99
N ASN A 172 -0.29 23.72 -11.80
CA ASN A 172 0.67 23.59 -12.91
C ASN A 172 0.84 22.15 -13.41
N VAL A 173 0.28 21.15 -12.74
CA VAL A 173 0.26 19.76 -13.21
C VAL A 173 -0.91 19.55 -14.15
N LYS A 174 -0.71 18.84 -15.26
CA LYS A 174 -1.78 18.49 -16.20
C LYS A 174 -2.65 17.36 -15.61
N PRO A 175 -3.99 17.50 -15.62
CA PRO A 175 -4.87 16.40 -15.22
C PRO A 175 -4.68 15.19 -16.14
N SER A 176 -4.68 14.00 -15.55
CA SER A 176 -4.50 12.75 -16.30
C SER A 176 -5.02 11.55 -15.52
N GLN A 177 -5.28 10.46 -16.24
CA GLN A 177 -5.66 9.17 -15.67
C GLN A 177 -4.74 8.09 -16.25
N HIS A 178 -4.48 7.04 -15.47
CA HIS A 178 -3.64 5.91 -15.90
C HIS A 178 -4.02 4.63 -15.17
N ASP A 179 -3.93 3.51 -15.89
CA ASP A 179 -4.18 2.17 -15.36
C ASP A 179 -2.85 1.52 -15.01
N TYR A 180 -2.46 1.59 -13.74
CA TYR A 180 -1.20 1.05 -13.27
C TYR A 180 -1.31 -0.44 -12.96
N VAL A 181 -0.47 -1.28 -13.59
CA VAL A 181 -0.41 -2.71 -13.26
C VAL A 181 0.54 -2.93 -12.08
N ILE A 182 0.04 -3.45 -10.97
CA ILE A 182 0.80 -3.60 -9.72
C ILE A 182 1.90 -4.67 -9.85
N ALA A 183 3.11 -4.40 -9.34
CA ALA A 183 4.18 -5.40 -9.22
C ALA A 183 4.33 -5.97 -7.81
N HIS A 184 3.80 -5.30 -6.79
CA HIS A 184 3.79 -5.79 -5.43
C HIS A 184 3.15 -7.18 -5.34
N GLU A 185 3.82 -8.13 -4.68
CA GLU A 185 3.45 -9.55 -4.66
C GLU A 185 2.00 -9.81 -4.21
N PHE A 186 1.50 -8.97 -3.31
CA PHE A 186 0.16 -9.07 -2.75
C PHE A 186 -0.98 -8.85 -3.76
N ALA A 187 -0.73 -8.07 -4.81
CA ALA A 187 -1.72 -7.66 -5.80
C ALA A 187 -1.15 -7.74 -7.23
N GLN A 188 -0.10 -8.54 -7.43
CA GLN A 188 0.68 -8.55 -8.66
C GLN A 188 -0.20 -8.83 -9.89
N GLY A 189 -0.14 -7.93 -10.87
CA GLY A 189 -0.92 -8.03 -12.10
C GLY A 189 -2.33 -7.43 -11.99
N LEU A 190 -2.84 -7.09 -10.80
CA LEU A 190 -4.06 -6.29 -10.71
C LEU A 190 -3.80 -4.86 -11.18
N THR A 191 -4.80 -4.28 -11.83
CA THR A 191 -4.78 -2.88 -12.25
C THR A 191 -5.29 -2.00 -11.13
N LEU A 192 -4.53 -0.95 -10.80
CA LEU A 192 -4.95 0.17 -9.96
C LEU A 192 -5.16 1.40 -10.84
N PRO A 193 -6.41 1.87 -11.01
CA PRO A 193 -6.68 3.16 -11.63
C PRO A 193 -6.08 4.30 -10.80
N ILE A 194 -5.43 5.23 -11.48
CA ILE A 194 -4.83 6.43 -10.90
C ILE A 194 -5.41 7.66 -11.57
N GLU A 195 -5.75 8.67 -10.78
CA GLU A 195 -6.29 9.95 -11.27
C GLU A 195 -5.53 11.14 -10.65
N ILE A 196 -4.98 12.01 -11.51
CA ILE A 196 -4.30 13.24 -11.12
C ILE A 196 -5.28 14.41 -11.24
N ILE A 197 -5.56 15.06 -10.11
CA ILE A 197 -6.51 16.18 -10.02
C ILE A 197 -5.78 17.45 -9.54
N PRO A 198 -5.44 18.36 -10.45
CA PRO A 198 -4.91 19.67 -10.09
C PRO A 198 -5.97 20.48 -9.34
N GLN A 199 -5.59 21.05 -8.20
CA GLN A 199 -6.45 21.96 -7.43
C GLN A 199 -6.37 23.37 -8.00
N PRO A 200 -7.49 24.14 -8.01
CA PRO A 200 -7.47 25.53 -8.42
C PRO A 200 -6.57 26.36 -7.50
N LYS A 201 -6.08 27.50 -7.99
CA LYS A 201 -5.41 28.47 -7.11
C LYS A 201 -6.47 29.09 -6.20
N THR A 202 -6.12 29.37 -4.96
CA THR A 202 -7.03 29.96 -3.97
C THR A 202 -7.63 31.29 -4.47
N GLU A 203 -6.88 32.04 -5.27
CA GLU A 203 -7.32 33.30 -5.89
C GLU A 203 -8.50 33.16 -6.87
N ASP A 204 -8.73 31.96 -7.43
CA ASP A 204 -9.82 31.71 -8.38
C ASP A 204 -11.16 31.36 -7.69
N LEU A 205 -11.16 31.18 -6.36
CA LEU A 205 -12.36 30.79 -5.60
C LEU A 205 -13.19 31.97 -5.08
N GLU A 206 -12.62 33.19 -5.06
CA GLU A 206 -13.29 34.40 -4.55
C GLU A 206 -14.15 35.14 -5.61
N SER A 207 -14.08 34.75 -6.90
CA SER A 207 -14.80 35.44 -7.98
C SER A 207 -16.26 35.00 -8.20
N THR A 208 -16.85 34.18 -7.32
CA THR A 208 -18.24 33.70 -7.47
C THR A 208 -19.10 33.97 -6.25
N GLN A 209 -19.01 35.17 -5.67
CA GLN A 209 -20.07 35.67 -4.80
C GLN A 209 -21.11 36.39 -5.69
N PRO A 210 -22.40 36.01 -5.67
CA PRO A 210 -23.42 36.73 -6.40
C PRO A 210 -23.56 38.14 -5.81
N ASP A 211 -23.45 39.16 -6.65
CA ASP A 211 -23.84 40.52 -6.32
C ASP A 211 -25.33 40.51 -5.95
N ASP A 212 -25.66 40.57 -4.66
CA ASP A 212 -27.00 40.91 -4.20
C ASP A 212 -27.32 42.34 -4.66
N GLN A 213 -28.21 42.45 -5.64
CA GLN A 213 -28.91 43.69 -6.03
C GLN A 213 -30.33 43.71 -5.46
#